data_AF-A0A523ZYX8-F1
#
_entry.id   AF-A0A523ZYX8-F1
#
_cell.length_a   1.000
_cell.length_b   1.000
_cell.length_c   1.000
_cell.angle_alpha   90.00
_cell.angle_beta   90.00
_cell.angle_gamma   90.00
#
_symmetry.space_group_name_H-M   'P 1'
#
loop_
_entity.id
_entity.type
_entity.pdbx_description
1 polymer ?
#
loop_
_entity_poly.entity_id
_entity_poly.type
_entity_poly.pdbx_seq_one_letter_code
_entity_poly.pdbx_strand_id
1 'polypeptide(L)'
;MQGNLRYKILFFSFALLLFPLKGLTVDKTTALRIEKEIQKHNLEIIKIRRFLHMNPELSNREYETAKLVGAKLISLGLEVKKGVAKTGVVALLRGSQQGATVGIRADMDALPIQELTDVPFKSLNPGVMHACGHDVHTSIALGTAMVLTGLKDKIKGNIKFIFQPAEEGPPPGEEGGASLMIKEGVLQEPSVGA
;
A
#
# COMPACT_ATOMS: atom_id res chain seq x y z
N MET A 1 -70.85 -0.20 33.37
CA MET A 1 -69.56 -0.60 32.79
C MET A 1 -69.32 0.20 31.53
N GLN A 2 -68.48 1.25 31.59
CA GLN A 2 -67.78 1.86 30.45
C GLN A 2 -66.73 2.79 31.03
N GLY A 3 -65.46 2.44 30.84
CA GLY A 3 -64.31 3.10 31.45
C GLY A 3 -63.82 4.28 30.61
N ASN A 4 -63.51 5.40 31.28
CA ASN A 4 -62.78 6.51 30.68
C ASN A 4 -61.29 6.37 31.01
N LEU A 5 -60.53 5.89 30.04
CA LEU A 5 -59.07 5.77 30.09
C LEU A 5 -58.45 7.14 29.77
N ARG A 6 -57.94 7.84 30.80
CA ARG A 6 -57.18 9.09 30.64
C ARG A 6 -55.74 8.78 30.23
N TYR A 7 -55.40 8.97 28.96
CA TYR A 7 -54.01 8.97 28.50
C TYR A 7 -53.30 10.27 28.94
N LYS A 8 -52.28 10.15 29.79
CA LYS A 8 -51.31 11.23 30.05
C LYS A 8 -50.22 11.15 28.96
N ILE A 9 -50.22 12.10 28.03
CA ILE A 9 -49.13 12.26 27.07
C ILE A 9 -47.97 12.95 27.79
N LEU A 10 -46.88 12.21 28.02
CA LEU A 10 -45.63 12.73 28.57
C LEU A 10 -44.80 13.29 27.40
N PHE A 11 -44.72 14.62 27.28
CA PHE A 11 -43.82 15.26 26.31
C PHE A 11 -42.37 15.12 26.80
N PHE A 12 -41.63 14.13 26.28
CA PHE A 12 -40.17 14.13 26.35
C PHE A 12 -39.65 15.14 25.32
N SER A 13 -39.21 16.31 25.79
CA SER A 13 -38.46 17.25 24.96
C SER A 13 -37.10 16.63 24.64
N PHE A 14 -36.97 16.07 23.44
CA PHE A 14 -35.69 15.60 22.92
C PHE A 14 -34.90 16.84 22.47
N ALA A 15 -34.15 17.44 23.40
CA ALA A 15 -33.18 18.46 23.06
C ALA A 15 -32.07 17.81 22.21
N LEU A 16 -32.24 17.88 20.89
CA LEU A 16 -31.24 17.47 19.92
C LEU A 16 -30.05 18.44 20.06
N LEU A 17 -29.07 18.08 20.90
CA LEU A 17 -27.77 18.75 20.96
C LEU A 17 -27.08 18.53 19.62
N LEU A 18 -27.32 19.44 18.69
CA LEU A 18 -26.55 19.62 17.46
C LEU A 18 -25.13 20.03 17.86
N PHE A 19 -24.29 19.04 18.20
CA PHE A 19 -22.85 19.26 18.16
C PHE A 19 -22.46 19.45 16.70
N PRO A 20 -21.91 20.61 16.30
CA PRO A 20 -21.37 20.75 14.97
C PRO A 20 -20.27 19.70 14.83
N LEU A 21 -20.47 18.74 13.92
CA LEU A 21 -19.40 17.91 13.38
C LEU A 21 -18.33 18.87 12.90
N LYS A 22 -17.23 19.01 13.66
CA LYS A 22 -16.02 19.65 13.17
C LYS A 22 -15.51 18.76 12.05
N GLY A 23 -15.98 19.00 10.83
CA GLY A 23 -15.41 18.39 9.65
C GLY A 23 -13.91 18.65 9.68
N LEU A 24 -13.12 17.59 9.53
CA LEU A 24 -11.68 17.73 9.32
C LEU A 24 -11.48 18.62 8.11
N THR A 25 -11.07 19.86 8.34
CA THR A 25 -10.70 20.77 7.26
C THR A 25 -9.42 20.23 6.65
N VAL A 26 -9.45 19.91 5.36
CA VAL A 26 -8.25 19.50 4.63
C VAL A 26 -7.26 20.67 4.67
N ASP A 27 -6.04 20.42 5.15
CA ASP A 27 -4.96 21.39 5.07
C ASP A 27 -4.57 21.61 3.60
N LYS A 28 -5.06 22.70 3.03
CA LYS A 28 -4.86 23.06 1.62
C LYS A 28 -3.37 23.17 1.26
N THR A 29 -2.53 23.62 2.19
CA THR A 29 -1.08 23.75 1.95
C THR A 29 -0.44 22.37 1.79
N THR A 30 -0.79 21.41 2.66
CA THR A 30 -0.30 20.04 2.53
C THR A 30 -0.88 19.36 1.28
N ALA A 31 -2.16 19.55 0.97
CA ALA A 31 -2.78 19.00 -0.25
C ALA A 31 -2.07 19.48 -1.53
N LEU A 32 -1.74 20.77 -1.63
CA LEU A 32 -0.99 21.30 -2.77
C LEU A 32 0.44 20.74 -2.85
N ARG A 33 1.11 20.49 -1.71
CA ARG A 33 2.43 19.82 -1.70
C ARG A 33 2.33 18.37 -2.16
N ILE A 34 1.30 17.64 -1.77
CA ILE A 34 1.04 16.28 -2.24
C ILE A 34 0.89 16.28 -3.77
N GLU A 35 0.04 17.14 -4.32
CA GLU A 35 -0.15 17.24 -5.77
C GLU A 35 1.17 17.54 -6.49
N LYS A 36 1.97 18.47 -5.96
CA LYS A 36 3.28 18.80 -6.53
C LYS A 36 4.25 17.60 -6.54
N GLU A 37 4.32 16.85 -5.45
CA GLU A 37 5.16 15.65 -5.40
C GLU A 37 4.61 14.54 -6.31
N ILE A 38 3.29 14.37 -6.45
CA ILE A 38 2.71 13.43 -7.42
C ILE A 38 3.15 13.78 -8.83
N GLN A 39 2.99 15.05 -9.25
CA GLN A 39 3.38 15.49 -10.59
C GLN A 39 4.89 15.29 -10.85
N LYS A 40 5.73 15.54 -9.85
CA LYS A 40 7.18 15.33 -9.91
C LYS A 40 7.56 13.87 -10.19
N HIS A 41 6.84 12.90 -9.61
CA HIS A 41 7.19 11.47 -9.72
C HIS A 41 6.35 10.71 -10.76
N ASN A 42 5.30 11.31 -11.33
CA ASN A 42 4.31 10.64 -12.19
C ASN A 42 4.95 9.85 -13.35
N LEU A 43 5.86 10.48 -14.11
CA LEU A 43 6.53 9.82 -15.24
C LEU A 43 7.39 8.63 -14.80
N GLU A 44 8.03 8.73 -13.64
CA GLU A 44 8.83 7.65 -13.09
C GLU A 44 7.95 6.48 -12.63
N ILE A 45 6.80 6.75 -12.01
CA ILE A 45 5.83 5.72 -11.61
C ILE A 45 5.34 4.96 -12.84
N ILE A 46 4.96 5.66 -13.91
CA ILE A 46 4.53 5.03 -15.18
C ILE A 46 5.68 4.20 -15.78
N LYS A 47 6.91 4.71 -15.74
CA LYS A 47 8.09 3.99 -16.23
C LYS A 47 8.34 2.71 -15.44
N ILE A 48 8.27 2.76 -14.11
CA ILE A 48 8.40 1.59 -13.23
C ILE A 48 7.32 0.57 -13.55
N ARG A 49 6.04 1.00 -13.61
CA ARG A 49 4.93 0.11 -13.95
C ARG A 49 5.16 -0.63 -15.25
N ARG A 50 5.53 0.09 -16.31
CA ARG A 50 5.78 -0.51 -17.63
C ARG A 50 6.99 -1.44 -17.61
N PHE A 51 8.05 -1.07 -16.89
CA PHE A 51 9.21 -1.94 -16.72
C PHE A 51 8.83 -3.27 -16.04
N LEU A 52 8.05 -3.21 -14.95
CA LEU A 52 7.58 -4.41 -14.26
C LEU A 52 6.67 -5.25 -15.16
N HIS A 53 5.74 -4.62 -15.89
CA HIS A 53 4.88 -5.32 -16.85
C HIS A 53 5.66 -6.07 -17.94
N MET A 54 6.75 -5.47 -18.43
CA MET A 54 7.62 -6.08 -19.43
C MET A 54 8.49 -7.20 -18.88
N ASN A 55 8.74 -7.23 -17.57
CA ASN A 55 9.63 -8.20 -16.91
C ASN A 55 8.90 -8.93 -15.77
N PRO A 56 7.76 -9.60 -16.05
CA PRO A 56 6.98 -10.23 -15.00
C PRO A 56 7.70 -11.47 -14.48
N GLU A 57 7.63 -11.70 -13.17
CA GLU A 57 8.25 -12.83 -12.48
C GLU A 57 7.22 -13.59 -11.64
N LEU A 58 7.33 -14.92 -11.61
CA LEU A 58 6.41 -15.78 -10.88
C LEU A 58 6.62 -15.68 -9.35
N SER A 59 5.61 -16.13 -8.61
CA SER A 59 5.65 -16.32 -7.16
C SER A 59 6.98 -16.91 -6.66
N ASN A 60 7.58 -16.27 -5.65
CA ASN A 60 8.87 -16.64 -5.04
C ASN A 60 10.09 -16.58 -5.99
N ARG A 61 9.96 -16.00 -7.19
CA ARG A 61 11.03 -15.83 -8.19
C ARG A 61 11.15 -14.38 -8.66
N GLU A 62 10.56 -13.43 -7.93
CA GLU A 62 10.48 -11.99 -8.20
C GLU A 62 11.81 -11.26 -7.91
N TYR A 63 12.94 -11.81 -8.37
CA TYR A 63 14.28 -11.35 -7.98
C TYR A 63 14.61 -9.97 -8.55
N GLU A 64 14.34 -9.75 -9.83
CA GLU A 64 14.60 -8.45 -10.47
C GLU A 64 13.60 -7.39 -10.02
N THR A 65 12.35 -7.79 -9.78
CA THR A 65 11.31 -6.95 -9.18
C THR A 65 11.72 -6.50 -7.77
N ALA A 66 12.11 -7.43 -6.90
CA ALA A 66 12.58 -7.14 -5.55
C ALA A 66 13.84 -6.27 -5.53
N LYS A 67 14.76 -6.50 -6.47
CA LYS A 67 15.98 -5.70 -6.64
C LYS A 67 15.65 -4.26 -7.04
N LEU A 68 14.75 -4.04 -7.99
CA LEU A 68 14.28 -2.72 -8.39
C LEU A 68 13.61 -2.00 -7.21
N VAL A 69 12.65 -2.65 -6.56
CA VAL A 69 11.91 -2.11 -5.42
C VAL A 69 12.87 -1.73 -4.29
N GLY A 70 13.75 -2.65 -3.90
CA GLY A 70 14.74 -2.42 -2.86
C GLY A 70 15.71 -1.28 -3.19
N ALA A 71 16.23 -1.23 -4.42
CA ALA A 71 17.12 -0.15 -4.86
C ALA A 71 16.43 1.22 -4.82
N LYS A 72 15.17 1.29 -5.29
CA LYS A 72 14.41 2.53 -5.28
C LYS A 72 14.16 3.03 -3.85
N LEU A 73 13.74 2.15 -2.94
CA LEU A 73 13.51 2.51 -1.53
C LEU A 73 14.80 2.95 -0.82
N ILE A 74 15.93 2.29 -1.10
CA ILE A 74 17.24 2.70 -0.58
C ILE A 74 17.62 4.10 -1.10
N SER A 75 17.37 4.39 -2.38
CA SER A 75 17.66 5.71 -2.97
C SER A 75 16.85 6.85 -2.34
N LEU A 76 15.70 6.53 -1.72
CA LEU A 76 14.88 7.48 -0.97
C LEU A 76 15.37 7.70 0.47
N GLY A 77 16.42 6.98 0.89
CA GLY A 77 16.96 7.04 2.25
C GLY A 77 16.11 6.32 3.29
N LEU A 78 15.31 5.34 2.87
CA LEU A 78 14.49 4.53 3.78
C LEU A 78 15.31 3.41 4.43
N GLU A 79 14.86 2.95 5.60
CA GLU A 79 15.40 1.75 6.25
C GLU A 79 14.82 0.52 5.55
N VAL A 80 15.62 -0.20 4.77
CA VAL A 80 15.15 -1.30 3.91
C VAL A 80 15.65 -2.66 4.38
N LYS A 81 14.73 -3.61 4.53
CA LYS A 81 15.00 -5.05 4.71
C LYS A 81 14.56 -5.79 3.44
N LYS A 82 15.52 -6.44 2.77
CA LYS A 82 15.28 -7.30 1.60
C LYS A 82 15.28 -8.77 2.02
N GLY A 83 14.71 -9.63 1.20
CA GLY A 83 14.74 -11.07 1.40
C GLY A 83 13.75 -11.58 2.45
N VAL A 84 12.69 -10.82 2.74
CA VAL A 84 11.61 -11.24 3.65
C VAL A 84 10.67 -12.15 2.89
N ALA A 85 10.35 -13.33 3.41
CA ALA A 85 9.59 -14.34 2.68
C ALA A 85 10.15 -14.60 1.27
N LYS A 86 11.48 -14.82 1.20
CA LYS A 86 12.29 -15.02 -0.02
C LYS A 86 12.61 -13.76 -0.80
N THR A 87 11.66 -13.17 -1.49
CA THR A 87 11.86 -12.02 -2.40
C THR A 87 11.20 -10.73 -1.90
N GLY A 88 10.43 -10.80 -0.82
CA GLY A 88 9.76 -9.63 -0.24
C GLY A 88 10.72 -8.55 0.23
N VAL A 89 10.23 -7.31 0.13
CA VAL A 89 10.96 -6.10 0.50
C VAL A 89 10.12 -5.29 1.47
N VAL A 90 10.72 -4.89 2.59
CA VAL A 90 10.07 -4.07 3.61
C VAL A 90 10.89 -2.80 3.79
N ALA A 91 10.23 -1.65 3.85
CA ALA A 91 10.90 -0.38 4.10
C ALA A 91 10.15 0.46 5.13
N LEU A 92 10.90 1.15 5.99
CA LEU A 92 10.36 2.04 7.01
C LEU A 92 10.70 3.50 6.71
N LEU A 93 9.67 4.33 6.59
CA LEU A 93 9.76 5.78 6.62
C LEU A 93 9.40 6.27 8.02
N ARG A 94 10.37 6.80 8.76
CA ARG A 94 10.12 7.47 10.04
C ARG A 94 9.65 8.89 9.80
N GLY A 95 8.48 9.23 10.32
CA GLY A 95 7.99 10.61 10.33
C GLY A 95 8.82 11.51 11.25
N SER A 96 8.56 12.81 11.18
CA SER A 96 9.21 13.82 12.03
C SER A 96 8.53 14.00 13.40
N GLN A 97 7.34 13.43 13.57
CA GLN A 97 6.51 13.57 14.76
C GLN A 97 6.19 12.18 15.32
N GLN A 98 5.96 12.07 16.64
CA GLN A 98 5.54 10.81 17.25
C GLN A 98 4.11 10.42 16.79
N GLY A 99 3.85 9.12 16.68
CA GLY A 99 2.56 8.58 16.25
C GLY A 99 2.60 7.08 15.94
N ALA A 100 1.48 6.54 15.48
CA ALA A 100 1.33 5.14 15.12
C ALA A 100 2.09 4.77 13.84
N THR A 101 2.27 3.46 13.60
CA THR A 101 2.79 2.97 12.32
C THR A 101 1.65 2.50 11.44
N VAL A 102 1.56 3.04 10.23
CA VAL A 102 0.63 2.60 9.19
C VAL A 102 1.36 1.71 8.20
N GLY A 103 0.76 0.56 7.86
CA GLY A 103 1.26 -0.34 6.83
C GLY A 103 0.68 0.00 5.45
N ILE A 104 1.53 0.04 4.42
CA ILE A 104 1.11 0.12 3.02
C ILE A 104 1.63 -1.13 2.32
N ARG A 105 0.73 -1.96 1.80
CA ARG A 105 1.07 -3.25 1.18
C ARG A 105 0.83 -3.21 -0.32
N ALA A 106 1.74 -3.81 -1.08
CA ALA A 106 1.59 -4.16 -2.48
C ALA A 106 2.16 -5.55 -2.73
N ASP A 107 1.50 -6.33 -3.57
CA ASP A 107 1.98 -7.62 -4.11
C ASP A 107 2.86 -7.39 -5.34
N MET A 108 3.74 -8.37 -5.63
CA MET A 108 4.80 -8.26 -6.64
C MET A 108 4.77 -9.35 -7.71
N ASP A 109 4.12 -10.48 -7.47
CA ASP A 109 4.17 -11.65 -8.36
C ASP A 109 3.29 -11.50 -9.61
N ALA A 110 3.68 -12.21 -10.66
CA ALA A 110 2.92 -12.39 -11.89
C ALA A 110 2.37 -13.81 -12.01
N LEU A 111 1.60 -14.05 -13.07
CA LEU A 111 0.95 -15.34 -13.35
C LEU A 111 1.58 -16.05 -14.56
N PRO A 112 1.53 -17.40 -14.61
CA PRO A 112 1.98 -18.21 -15.74
C PRO A 112 0.95 -18.18 -16.89
N ILE A 113 0.70 -16.99 -17.42
CA ILE A 113 -0.25 -16.71 -18.50
C ILE A 113 0.51 -16.06 -19.66
N GLN A 114 0.28 -16.54 -20.87
CA GLN A 114 0.81 -15.89 -22.07
C GLN A 114 0.06 -14.58 -22.34
N GLU A 115 0.78 -13.47 -22.34
CA GLU A 115 0.21 -12.18 -22.70
C GLU A 115 -0.17 -12.13 -24.19
N LEU A 116 -1.42 -11.78 -24.47
CA LEU A 116 -1.97 -11.64 -25.82
C LEU A 116 -2.22 -10.18 -26.23
N THR A 117 -2.10 -9.23 -25.30
CA THR A 117 -2.24 -7.81 -25.58
C THR A 117 -1.18 -7.32 -26.56
N ASP A 118 -1.57 -6.32 -27.36
CA ASP A 118 -0.70 -5.61 -28.30
C ASP A 118 -0.44 -4.21 -27.75
N VAL A 119 0.53 -4.13 -26.84
CA VAL A 119 0.93 -2.88 -26.18
C VAL A 119 2.46 -2.72 -26.24
N PRO A 120 2.99 -1.49 -26.33
CA PRO A 120 4.45 -1.25 -26.41
C PRO A 120 5.27 -1.74 -25.20
N PHE A 121 4.59 -2.12 -24.11
CA PHE A 121 5.19 -2.59 -22.87
C PHE A 121 4.78 -4.04 -22.54
N LYS A 122 4.45 -4.83 -23.57
CA LYS A 122 4.13 -6.25 -23.44
C LYS A 122 5.25 -7.00 -22.72
N SER A 123 4.87 -8.01 -21.94
CA SER A 123 5.78 -8.98 -21.34
C SER A 123 6.80 -9.50 -22.35
N LEU A 124 8.06 -9.43 -21.96
CA LEU A 124 9.20 -10.00 -22.67
C LEU A 124 9.49 -11.44 -22.23
N ASN A 125 8.78 -11.95 -21.22
CA ASN A 125 8.92 -13.30 -20.68
C ASN A 125 7.77 -14.17 -21.22
N PRO A 126 8.03 -15.05 -22.22
CA PRO A 126 6.99 -15.90 -22.79
C PRO A 126 6.30 -16.74 -21.72
N GLY A 127 4.98 -16.81 -21.77
CA GLY A 127 4.17 -17.55 -20.80
C GLY A 127 4.02 -16.90 -19.42
N VAL A 128 4.53 -15.69 -19.19
CA VAL A 128 4.38 -14.98 -17.90
C VAL A 128 3.80 -13.57 -18.13
N MET A 129 2.83 -13.17 -17.32
CA MET A 129 2.12 -11.89 -17.44
C MET A 129 1.66 -11.36 -16.08
N HIS A 130 1.79 -10.06 -15.85
CA HIS A 130 1.05 -9.38 -14.78
C HIS A 130 -0.43 -9.21 -15.17
N ALA A 131 -1.21 -10.28 -15.02
CA ALA A 131 -2.63 -10.29 -15.38
C ALA A 131 -3.57 -9.79 -14.26
N CYS A 132 -3.08 -9.69 -13.02
CA CYS A 132 -3.83 -9.18 -11.86
C CYS A 132 -3.44 -7.75 -11.43
N GLY A 133 -2.52 -7.11 -12.16
CA GLY A 133 -2.13 -5.72 -11.91
C GLY A 133 -1.10 -5.50 -10.79
N HIS A 134 -0.36 -6.54 -10.37
CA HIS A 134 0.66 -6.40 -9.31
C HIS A 134 1.82 -5.46 -9.71
N ASP A 135 2.09 -5.32 -11.00
CA ASP A 135 2.94 -4.25 -11.56
C ASP A 135 2.40 -2.84 -11.23
N VAL A 136 1.08 -2.66 -11.31
CA VAL A 136 0.39 -1.42 -10.94
C VAL A 136 0.47 -1.21 -9.43
N HIS A 137 0.10 -2.21 -8.62
CA HIS A 137 0.14 -2.11 -7.15
C HIS A 137 1.54 -1.74 -6.64
N THR A 138 2.56 -2.45 -7.12
CA THR A 138 3.96 -2.18 -6.77
C THR A 138 4.40 -0.78 -7.20
N SER A 139 4.06 -0.35 -8.43
CA SER A 139 4.42 1.00 -8.90
C SER A 139 3.73 2.11 -8.11
N ILE A 140 2.46 1.93 -7.74
CA ILE A 140 1.71 2.88 -6.90
C ILE A 140 2.34 2.96 -5.51
N ALA A 141 2.64 1.83 -4.87
CA ALA A 141 3.26 1.81 -3.55
C ALA A 141 4.66 2.48 -3.55
N LEU A 142 5.48 2.24 -4.58
CA LEU A 142 6.73 2.99 -4.78
C LEU A 142 6.47 4.49 -4.99
N GLY A 143 5.45 4.84 -5.77
CA GLY A 143 4.96 6.22 -5.94
C GLY A 143 4.61 6.88 -4.62
N THR A 144 3.84 6.19 -3.78
CA THR A 144 3.48 6.64 -2.44
C THR A 144 4.72 6.82 -1.56
N ALA A 145 5.70 5.91 -1.61
CA ALA A 145 6.95 6.07 -0.90
C ALA A 145 7.74 7.31 -1.34
N MET A 146 7.81 7.58 -2.65
CA MET A 146 8.45 8.79 -3.20
C MET A 146 7.78 10.07 -2.70
N VAL A 147 6.45 10.14 -2.80
CA VAL A 147 5.66 11.30 -2.39
C VAL A 147 5.74 11.54 -0.88
N LEU A 148 5.54 10.50 -0.08
CA LEU A 148 5.55 10.61 1.39
C LEU A 148 6.94 10.93 1.94
N THR A 149 8.01 10.50 1.27
CA THR A 149 9.38 10.89 1.63
C THR A 149 9.57 12.41 1.52
N GLY A 150 9.01 13.05 0.47
CA GLY A 150 9.01 14.51 0.31
C GLY A 150 8.12 15.27 1.31
N LEU A 151 7.36 14.54 2.12
CA LEU A 151 6.41 15.06 3.11
C LEU A 151 6.73 14.54 4.52
N LYS A 152 7.95 14.05 4.77
CA LYS A 152 8.38 13.51 6.06
C LYS A 152 8.12 14.47 7.25
N ASP A 153 8.18 15.78 7.01
CA ASP A 153 7.87 16.83 7.99
C ASP A 153 6.40 16.86 8.45
N LYS A 154 5.50 16.24 7.66
CA LYS A 154 4.05 16.17 7.94
C LYS A 154 3.60 14.85 8.53
N ILE A 155 4.46 13.83 8.56
CA ILE A 155 4.11 12.49 9.03
C ILE A 155 4.23 12.40 10.55
N LYS A 156 3.12 12.02 11.19
CA LYS A 156 3.05 11.62 12.60
C LYS A 156 3.15 10.11 12.71
N GLY A 157 4.24 9.61 13.30
CA GLY A 157 4.53 8.19 13.43
C GLY A 157 5.39 7.67 12.28
N ASN A 158 5.09 6.48 11.77
CA ASN A 158 5.88 5.85 10.72
C ASN A 158 4.99 5.27 9.62
N ILE A 159 5.55 5.11 8.43
CA ILE A 159 4.93 4.37 7.33
C ILE A 159 5.81 3.16 7.03
N LYS A 160 5.23 1.96 7.11
CA LYS A 160 5.90 0.71 6.76
C LYS A 160 5.38 0.24 5.41
N PHE A 161 6.23 0.29 4.40
CA PHE A 161 5.95 -0.24 3.08
C PHE A 161 6.29 -1.73 3.02
N ILE A 162 5.36 -2.54 2.56
CA ILE A 162 5.43 -4.00 2.54
C ILE A 162 5.19 -4.45 1.10
N PHE A 163 6.25 -4.85 0.42
CA PHE A 163 6.21 -5.41 -0.93
C PHE A 163 6.26 -6.93 -0.81
N GLN A 164 5.10 -7.54 -1.00
CA GLN A 164 4.84 -8.96 -0.73
C GLN A 164 5.05 -9.80 -2.00
N PRO A 165 5.78 -10.91 -1.91
CA PRO A 165 5.86 -11.90 -2.99
C PRO A 165 4.72 -12.93 -2.90
N ALA A 166 4.50 -13.70 -3.97
CA ALA A 166 3.65 -14.89 -3.97
C ALA A 166 2.23 -14.69 -3.35
N GLU A 167 1.52 -13.63 -3.76
CA GLU A 167 0.10 -13.46 -3.44
C GLU A 167 -0.77 -14.52 -4.11
N GLU A 168 -0.47 -14.84 -5.37
CA GLU A 168 -1.20 -15.83 -6.20
C GLU A 168 -0.99 -17.28 -5.72
N GLY A 169 -0.14 -17.46 -4.70
CA GLY A 169 0.24 -18.73 -4.12
C GLY A 169 1.69 -19.11 -4.44
N PRO A 170 2.43 -19.68 -3.47
CA PRO A 170 3.79 -20.15 -3.72
C PRO A 170 3.78 -21.43 -4.59
N PRO A 171 4.91 -21.76 -5.24
CA PRO A 171 5.08 -23.02 -5.93
C PRO A 171 4.80 -24.24 -5.01
N PRO A 172 4.35 -25.39 -5.54
CA PRO A 172 4.10 -26.58 -4.74
C PRO A 172 5.29 -26.97 -3.87
N GLY A 173 5.03 -27.18 -2.58
CA GLY A 173 6.06 -27.54 -1.58
C GLY A 173 6.82 -26.34 -1.00
N GLU A 174 6.50 -25.11 -1.39
CA GLU A 174 7.10 -23.90 -0.84
C GLU A 174 6.15 -23.13 0.09
N GLU A 175 6.67 -22.52 1.15
CA GLU A 175 5.99 -21.40 1.84
C GLU A 175 6.22 -20.09 1.07
N GLY A 176 5.36 -19.09 1.26
CA GLY A 176 5.47 -17.77 0.63
C GLY A 176 4.35 -16.84 1.08
N GLY A 177 4.20 -15.69 0.42
CA GLY A 177 3.05 -14.83 0.63
C GLY A 177 3.02 -14.11 1.97
N ALA A 178 1.85 -13.53 2.27
CA ALA A 178 1.60 -12.79 3.50
C ALA A 178 1.88 -13.63 4.76
N SER A 179 1.48 -14.91 4.75
CA SER A 179 1.66 -15.81 5.90
C SER A 179 3.13 -15.96 6.30
N LEU A 180 4.03 -16.14 5.33
CA LEU A 180 5.47 -16.23 5.62
C LEU A 180 6.04 -14.87 6.07
N MET A 181 5.60 -13.76 5.48
CA MET A 181 6.03 -12.43 5.93
C MET A 181 5.60 -12.14 7.38
N ILE A 182 4.39 -12.53 7.76
CA ILE A 182 3.87 -12.38 9.13
C ILE A 182 4.68 -13.26 10.10
N LYS A 183 4.94 -14.52 9.72
CA LYS A 183 5.79 -15.45 10.49
C LYS A 183 7.20 -14.89 10.71
N GLU A 184 7.75 -14.17 9.72
CA GLU A 184 9.04 -13.47 9.80
C GLU A 184 8.96 -12.06 10.43
N GLY A 185 7.82 -11.70 11.01
CA GLY A 185 7.68 -10.50 11.84
C GLY A 185 7.44 -9.19 11.08
N VAL A 186 6.95 -9.21 9.83
CA VAL A 186 6.75 -7.98 9.04
C VAL A 186 5.89 -6.91 9.75
N LEU A 187 4.93 -7.34 10.58
CA LEU A 187 4.04 -6.45 11.32
C LEU A 187 4.65 -5.91 12.62
N GLN A 188 5.86 -6.33 12.99
CA GLN A 188 6.54 -5.98 14.24
C GLN A 188 7.70 -5.01 13.99
N GLU A 189 8.21 -4.37 15.05
CA GLU A 189 9.42 -3.53 15.04
C GLU A 189 9.51 -2.47 13.89
N PRO A 190 8.72 -1.38 13.95
CA PRO A 190 7.67 -1.08 14.91
C PRO A 190 6.36 -1.82 14.58
N SER A 191 5.53 -2.04 15.60
CA SER A 191 4.21 -2.64 15.41
C SER A 191 3.35 -1.79 14.47
N VAL A 192 2.75 -2.40 13.46
CA VAL A 192 1.71 -1.77 12.64
C VAL A 192 0.41 -1.79 13.44
N GLY A 193 -0.32 -0.67 13.51
CA GLY A 193 -1.46 -0.55 14.43
C GLY A 193 -2.43 0.57 14.09
N ALA A 194 -2.89 0.63 12.83
CA ALA A 194 -3.97 1.51 12.40
C ALA A 194 -5.21 0.68 12.04
#